data_AF-A0A177HTZ8-F1
#
_entry.id   AF-A0A177HTZ8-F1
#
_cell.length_a   1.000
_cell.length_b   1.000
_cell.length_c   1.000
_cell.angle_alpha   90.00
_cell.angle_beta   90.00
_cell.angle_gamma   90.00
#
_symmetry.space_group_name_H-M   'P 1'
#
loop_
_entity.id
_entity.type
_entity.pdbx_description
1 polymer ?
#
loop_
_entity_poly.entity_id
_entity_poly.type
_entity_poly.pdbx_seq_one_letter_code
_entity_poly.pdbx_strand_id
1 'polypeptide(L)'
;MGAELDESLISNIYWPHHQKKHPRHAPRRGHHNPMNDATRIAALHVYAIPMRTPFRGITVREGMLVHGPLGWGEFCPFTEYDDHEAASWLNTAVEQTTVGWPAPVRDRIPVNATVPAVAPERAFEIVAHSGCRTAKVKVADHPDSLAEDLARVEAVRSALGPGGNIRVDANGRWDVDTAVTRIRRIDRAAGGLEYVEQPCRTVDELATVRRRVEVRIAADESIRRADDPLKVAVAGAADIAVIKCTPLGGVHRALRVAEAAGLPCVVSSALETSVGLAAQLALAGALPELEFACGLGTVGLLDGDTVSAGHAFRPVDGCLPVPRTPPAPDPALLDEFRLADPGRAAWWHDRLARVADELGAPLIHSG
;
A
#
# COMPACT_ATOMS: atom_id res chain seq x y z
N MET A 1 35.26 -17.18 8.46
CA MET A 1 34.92 -18.47 7.84
C MET A 1 33.46 -18.36 7.48
N GLY A 2 33.19 -17.95 6.24
CA GLY A 2 31.86 -17.54 5.77
C GLY A 2 31.01 -18.75 5.45
N ALA A 3 29.75 -18.70 5.87
CA ALA A 3 28.73 -19.60 5.37
C ALA A 3 28.12 -18.93 4.13
N GLU A 4 28.44 -19.47 2.95
CA GLU A 4 27.73 -19.16 1.71
C GLU A 4 26.28 -19.62 1.85
N LEU A 5 25.35 -18.69 1.65
CA LEU A 5 23.93 -18.99 1.53
C LEU A 5 23.67 -19.50 0.10
N ASP A 6 23.05 -20.67 0.01
CA ASP A 6 22.71 -21.34 -1.23
C ASP A 6 21.65 -20.55 -2.03
N GLU A 7 22.09 -19.85 -3.08
CA GLU A 7 21.25 -19.05 -3.99
C GLU A 7 20.20 -19.89 -4.75
N SER A 8 20.30 -21.22 -4.75
CA SER A 8 19.38 -22.08 -5.51
C SER A 8 18.00 -22.29 -4.85
N LEU A 9 17.86 -22.00 -3.54
CA LEU A 9 16.59 -22.06 -2.80
C LEU A 9 15.67 -20.86 -3.09
N ILE A 10 16.21 -19.74 -3.59
CA ILE A 10 15.46 -18.51 -3.89
C ILE A 10 14.84 -18.58 -5.30
N SER A 11 15.39 -19.40 -6.21
CA SER A 11 15.00 -19.39 -7.62
C SER A 11 13.67 -20.07 -7.94
N ASN A 12 13.19 -21.03 -7.14
CA ASN A 12 12.03 -21.87 -7.51
C ASN A 12 10.68 -21.36 -6.98
N ILE A 13 10.66 -20.33 -6.14
CA ILE A 13 9.44 -19.80 -5.51
C ILE A 13 8.87 -18.59 -6.29
N TYR A 14 9.64 -17.97 -7.19
CA TYR A 14 9.31 -16.66 -7.76
C TYR A 14 9.08 -16.60 -9.29
N TRP A 15 8.98 -17.72 -10.01
CA TRP A 15 8.62 -17.71 -11.45
C TRP A 15 8.04 -19.04 -11.99
N PRO A 16 6.81 -19.08 -12.55
CA PRO A 16 6.40 -20.17 -13.42
C PRO A 16 6.89 -19.92 -14.85
N HIS A 17 7.95 -20.60 -15.30
CA HIS A 17 8.39 -20.49 -16.70
C HIS A 17 7.34 -21.11 -17.63
N HIS A 18 6.83 -20.28 -18.55
CA HIS A 18 6.21 -20.75 -19.79
C HIS A 18 7.18 -21.65 -20.55
N GLN A 19 7.00 -22.98 -20.45
CA GLN A 19 7.61 -23.93 -21.36
C GLN A 19 6.53 -24.79 -22.04
N LYS A 20 6.67 -24.89 -23.36
CA LYS A 20 5.75 -25.53 -24.30
C LYS A 20 5.49 -27.01 -23.96
N LYS A 21 4.24 -27.43 -24.17
CA LYS A 21 3.75 -28.82 -24.05
C LYS A 21 4.58 -29.80 -24.88
N HIS A 22 4.99 -30.92 -24.29
CA HIS A 22 4.95 -32.27 -24.91
C HIS A 22 4.90 -33.37 -23.83
N PRO A 23 4.22 -34.51 -24.07
CA PRO A 23 3.83 -35.45 -23.01
C PRO A 23 4.80 -36.63 -22.87
N ARG A 24 4.94 -37.16 -21.64
CA ARG A 24 5.02 -38.60 -21.30
C ARG A 24 5.16 -38.82 -19.79
N HIS A 25 4.42 -39.81 -19.28
CA HIS A 25 4.36 -40.24 -17.88
C HIS A 25 5.63 -40.91 -17.36
N ALA A 26 6.02 -40.58 -16.12
CA ALA A 26 6.62 -41.48 -15.12
C ALA A 26 6.57 -40.82 -13.72
N PRO A 27 6.41 -41.59 -12.61
CA PRO A 27 6.10 -41.03 -11.30
C PRO A 27 7.35 -40.43 -10.64
N ARG A 28 7.30 -39.15 -10.25
CA ARG A 28 8.39 -38.50 -9.51
C ARG A 28 8.22 -38.71 -8.00
N ARG A 29 9.28 -39.22 -7.38
CA ARG A 29 9.50 -39.31 -5.94
C ARG A 29 9.35 -37.93 -5.31
N GLY A 30 8.70 -37.89 -4.14
CA GLY A 30 8.35 -36.69 -3.40
C GLY A 30 9.54 -35.75 -3.23
N HIS A 31 9.40 -34.54 -3.79
CA HIS A 31 10.25 -33.42 -3.44
C HIS A 31 9.78 -32.87 -2.10
N HIS A 32 10.69 -32.77 -1.16
CA HIS A 32 10.47 -32.15 0.14
C HIS A 32 10.32 -30.64 -0.11
N ASN A 33 9.11 -30.11 0.04
CA ASN A 33 8.83 -28.69 -0.07
C ASN A 33 9.15 -28.03 1.28
N PRO A 34 10.12 -27.10 1.37
CA PRO A 34 10.47 -26.44 2.63
C PRO A 34 9.33 -25.60 3.22
N MET A 35 8.21 -25.38 2.51
CA MET A 35 6.99 -24.78 3.05
C MET A 35 6.17 -25.70 3.96
N ASN A 36 6.43 -27.02 4.00
CA ASN A 36 5.56 -27.94 4.72
C ASN A 36 5.80 -28.03 6.24
N ASP A 37 6.88 -27.46 6.79
CA ASP A 37 7.25 -27.70 8.20
C ASP A 37 7.45 -26.45 9.11
N ALA A 38 7.16 -25.21 8.67
CA ALA A 38 7.45 -24.05 9.55
C ALA A 38 6.57 -22.78 9.46
N THR A 39 5.32 -22.82 8.96
CA THR A 39 4.41 -21.66 9.05
C THR A 39 3.22 -21.96 9.97
N ARG A 40 3.43 -21.83 11.29
CA ARG A 40 2.32 -21.89 12.26
C ARG A 40 1.80 -20.47 12.50
N ILE A 41 0.68 -20.11 11.87
CA ILE A 41 -0.10 -18.92 12.21
C ILE A 41 -1.03 -19.31 13.36
N ALA A 42 -0.83 -18.71 14.54
CA ALA A 42 -1.40 -19.24 15.79
C ALA A 42 -2.45 -18.34 16.47
N ALA A 43 -2.50 -17.04 16.13
CA ALA A 43 -3.52 -16.12 16.64
C ALA A 43 -4.10 -15.29 15.49
N LEU A 44 -5.42 -15.23 15.43
CA LEU A 44 -6.20 -14.50 14.43
C LEU A 44 -7.17 -13.57 15.13
N HIS A 45 -7.00 -12.26 14.93
CA HIS A 45 -7.93 -11.25 15.44
C HIS A 45 -8.53 -10.47 14.27
N VAL A 46 -9.85 -10.57 14.08
CA VAL A 46 -10.57 -9.78 13.09
C VAL A 46 -10.98 -8.45 13.73
N TYR A 47 -10.54 -7.35 13.14
CA TYR A 47 -10.84 -6.00 13.61
C TYR A 47 -11.75 -5.25 12.63
N ALA A 48 -12.44 -4.25 13.16
CA ALA A 48 -13.20 -3.26 12.42
C ALA A 48 -13.01 -1.88 13.08
N ILE A 49 -12.24 -1.00 12.44
CA ILE A 49 -11.93 0.33 12.97
C ILE A 49 -12.69 1.38 12.15
N PRO A 50 -13.54 2.22 12.76
CA PRO A 50 -14.19 3.31 12.05
C PRO A 50 -13.19 4.28 11.41
N MET A 51 -13.54 4.83 10.25
CA MET A 51 -12.80 5.91 9.61
C MET A 51 -13.26 7.25 10.18
N ARG A 52 -12.35 8.19 10.41
CA ARG A 52 -12.70 9.57 10.84
C ARG A 52 -13.45 10.34 9.77
N THR A 53 -13.22 9.99 8.51
CA THR A 53 -13.96 10.52 7.35
C THR A 53 -14.00 9.43 6.28
N PRO A 54 -15.04 9.38 5.44
CA PRO A 54 -15.08 8.44 4.32
C PRO A 54 -13.82 8.57 3.43
N PHE A 55 -13.17 7.45 3.12
CA PHE A 55 -11.97 7.45 2.29
C PHE A 55 -11.93 6.22 1.41
N ARG A 56 -11.66 6.38 0.11
CA ARG A 56 -11.72 5.27 -0.88
C ARG A 56 -13.03 4.48 -0.83
N GLY A 57 -14.15 5.15 -0.55
CA GLY A 57 -15.48 4.53 -0.53
C GLY A 57 -15.80 3.71 0.73
N ILE A 58 -14.91 3.69 1.74
CA ILE A 58 -15.16 2.99 3.01
C ILE A 58 -15.34 3.97 4.17
N THR A 59 -16.15 3.56 5.15
CA THR A 59 -16.34 4.24 6.44
C THR A 59 -15.84 3.41 7.62
N VAL A 60 -15.47 2.15 7.39
CA VAL A 60 -14.89 1.22 8.37
C VAL A 60 -13.76 0.47 7.69
N ARG A 61 -12.62 0.36 8.37
CA ARG A 61 -11.48 -0.44 7.94
C ARG A 61 -11.49 -1.77 8.66
N GLU A 62 -11.67 -2.84 7.90
CA GLU A 62 -11.61 -4.22 8.41
C GLU A 62 -10.31 -4.91 8.00
N GLY A 63 -9.90 -5.90 8.77
CA GLY A 63 -8.79 -6.80 8.47
C GLY A 63 -8.56 -7.83 9.56
N MET A 64 -7.50 -8.61 9.42
CA MET A 64 -7.09 -9.64 10.37
C MET A 64 -5.65 -9.42 10.79
N LEU A 65 -5.38 -9.53 12.08
CA LEU A 65 -4.01 -9.64 12.59
C LEU A 65 -3.63 -11.10 12.73
N VAL A 66 -2.46 -11.45 12.22
CA VAL A 66 -1.88 -12.79 12.25
C VAL A 66 -0.63 -12.79 13.13
N HIS A 67 -0.46 -13.79 13.99
CA HIS A 67 0.76 -13.95 14.79
C HIS A 67 1.56 -15.18 14.33
N GLY A 68 2.87 -15.00 14.18
CA GLY A 68 3.82 -16.05 13.84
C GLY A 68 5.20 -15.86 14.50
N PRO A 69 6.22 -16.64 14.08
CA PRO A 69 7.51 -16.73 14.78
C PRO A 69 8.27 -15.42 15.02
N LEU A 70 8.12 -14.43 14.13
CA LEU A 70 8.78 -13.12 14.19
C LEU A 70 7.86 -11.99 14.66
N GLY A 71 6.65 -12.30 15.11
CA GLY A 71 5.68 -11.32 15.62
C GLY A 71 4.40 -11.26 14.80
N TRP A 72 3.93 -10.05 14.53
CA TRP A 72 2.57 -9.80 13.99
C TRP A 72 2.56 -9.35 12.54
N GLY A 73 1.61 -9.84 11.76
CA GLY A 73 1.33 -9.39 10.39
C GLY A 73 -0.11 -8.94 10.26
N GLU A 74 -0.42 -8.24 9.16
CA GLU A 74 -1.77 -7.75 8.90
C GLU A 74 -2.27 -8.22 7.53
N PHE A 75 -3.34 -9.00 7.53
CA PHE A 75 -4.08 -9.40 6.34
C PHE A 75 -5.34 -8.53 6.22
N CYS A 76 -5.27 -7.49 5.40
CA CYS A 76 -6.35 -6.52 5.28
C CYS A 76 -6.73 -6.17 3.82
N PRO A 77 -6.87 -7.11 2.87
CA PRO A 77 -7.34 -6.77 1.52
C PRO A 77 -8.71 -6.10 1.57
N PHE A 78 -8.92 -5.05 0.77
CA PHE A 78 -10.24 -4.44 0.60
C PHE A 78 -11.26 -5.49 0.11
N THR A 79 -12.54 -5.25 0.38
CA THR A 79 -13.61 -6.25 0.19
C THR A 79 -13.93 -6.52 -1.26
N GLU A 80 -13.62 -5.56 -2.15
CA GLU A 80 -13.79 -5.70 -3.59
C GLU A 80 -12.73 -6.59 -4.26
N TYR A 81 -11.63 -6.90 -3.57
CA TYR A 81 -10.61 -7.82 -4.09
C TYR A 81 -11.10 -9.26 -4.03
N ASP A 82 -10.93 -9.98 -5.14
CA ASP A 82 -11.09 -11.42 -5.16
C ASP A 82 -9.97 -12.12 -4.36
N ASP A 83 -10.08 -13.44 -4.25
CA ASP A 83 -9.13 -14.23 -3.47
C ASP A 83 -7.72 -14.20 -4.09
N HIS A 84 -7.60 -14.11 -5.41
CA HIS A 84 -6.33 -13.98 -6.14
C HIS A 84 -5.64 -12.65 -5.90
N GLU A 85 -6.35 -11.53 -5.97
CA GLU A 85 -5.80 -10.23 -5.59
C GLU A 85 -5.43 -10.20 -4.10
N ALA A 86 -6.22 -10.84 -3.24
CA ALA A 86 -5.96 -10.94 -1.80
C ALA A 86 -4.75 -11.82 -1.44
N ALA A 87 -4.35 -12.76 -2.30
CA ALA A 87 -3.20 -13.65 -2.07
C ALA A 87 -1.89 -12.87 -1.84
N SER A 88 -1.68 -11.76 -2.56
CA SER A 88 -0.50 -10.90 -2.32
C SER A 88 -0.58 -10.19 -0.96
N TRP A 89 -1.76 -9.86 -0.47
CA TRP A 89 -1.91 -9.28 0.88
C TRP A 89 -1.55 -10.30 1.97
N LEU A 90 -1.98 -11.55 1.80
CA LEU A 90 -1.61 -12.63 2.73
C LEU A 90 -0.11 -12.91 2.70
N ASN A 91 0.53 -12.92 1.52
CA ASN A 91 1.98 -13.05 1.40
C ASN A 91 2.73 -11.98 2.21
N THR A 92 2.26 -10.73 2.18
CA THR A 92 2.86 -9.66 2.99
C THR A 92 2.73 -9.97 4.49
N ALA A 93 1.52 -10.34 4.94
CA ALA A 93 1.29 -10.68 6.34
C ALA A 93 2.16 -11.87 6.79
N VAL A 94 2.32 -12.89 5.94
CA VAL A 94 3.19 -14.04 6.21
C VAL A 94 4.67 -13.62 6.29
N GLU A 95 5.16 -12.80 5.36
CA GLU A 95 6.54 -12.28 5.37
C GLU A 95 6.84 -11.54 6.68
N GLN A 96 5.92 -10.68 7.15
CA GLN A 96 6.05 -9.96 8.41
C GLN A 96 6.26 -10.91 9.61
N THR A 97 5.63 -12.08 9.57
CA THR A 97 5.66 -13.04 10.69
C THR A 97 6.70 -14.15 10.58
N THR A 98 7.29 -14.38 9.42
CA THR A 98 8.18 -15.55 9.20
C THR A 98 9.56 -15.21 8.65
N VAL A 99 9.71 -14.11 7.89
CA VAL A 99 10.97 -13.76 7.22
C VAL A 99 11.60 -12.51 7.82
N GLY A 100 10.80 -11.49 8.10
CA GLY A 100 11.29 -10.16 8.48
C GLY A 100 11.67 -9.31 7.25
N TRP A 101 12.34 -8.19 7.48
CA TRP A 101 12.60 -7.18 6.44
C TRP A 101 14.09 -6.96 6.20
N PRO A 102 14.48 -6.48 5.01
CA PRO A 102 15.83 -6.02 4.75
C PRO A 102 16.26 -4.94 5.75
N ALA A 103 17.56 -4.88 6.03
CA ALA A 103 18.10 -3.82 6.88
C ALA A 103 17.84 -2.45 6.23
N PRO A 104 17.18 -1.49 6.92
CA PRO A 104 17.03 -0.16 6.39
C PRO A 104 18.36 0.58 6.27
N VAL A 105 18.39 1.47 5.28
CA VAL A 105 19.50 2.39 4.99
C VAL A 105 19.24 3.80 5.55
N ARG A 106 18.14 3.98 6.29
CA ARG A 106 17.73 5.22 6.94
C ARG A 106 16.84 4.93 8.15
N ASP A 107 16.79 5.87 9.10
CA ASP A 107 16.02 5.69 10.35
C ASP A 107 14.70 6.48 10.39
N ARG A 108 14.53 7.45 9.48
CA ARG A 108 13.35 8.32 9.41
C ARG A 108 12.83 8.41 7.98
N ILE A 109 11.50 8.35 7.86
CA ILE A 109 10.78 8.44 6.59
C ILE A 109 9.99 9.77 6.57
N PRO A 110 10.31 10.70 5.66
CA PRO A 110 9.45 11.86 5.45
C PRO A 110 8.10 11.41 4.90
N VAL A 111 7.00 11.97 5.39
CA VAL A 111 5.64 11.62 4.96
C VAL A 111 4.85 12.82 4.47
N ASN A 112 3.85 12.56 3.63
CA ASN A 112 2.88 13.58 3.23
C ASN A 112 1.63 13.53 4.11
N ALA A 113 0.99 14.69 4.28
CA ALA A 113 -0.39 14.77 4.74
C ALA A 113 -1.31 14.13 3.70
N THR A 114 -2.24 13.27 4.12
CA THR A 114 -3.24 12.70 3.22
C THR A 114 -4.55 13.46 3.41
N VAL A 115 -4.98 14.19 2.38
CA VAL A 115 -6.17 15.05 2.41
C VAL A 115 -7.30 14.36 1.65
N PRO A 116 -8.35 13.87 2.34
CA PRO A 116 -9.52 13.25 1.70
C PRO A 116 -10.35 14.27 0.89
N ALA A 117 -11.40 13.78 0.23
CA ALA A 117 -12.37 14.64 -0.46
C ALA A 117 -13.29 15.35 0.55
N VAL A 118 -12.75 16.38 1.22
CA VAL A 118 -13.44 17.19 2.24
C VAL A 118 -13.59 18.65 1.80
N ALA A 119 -14.33 19.44 2.57
CA ALA A 119 -14.43 20.88 2.34
C ALA A 119 -13.05 21.58 2.47
N PRO A 120 -12.83 22.72 1.77
CA PRO A 120 -11.56 23.43 1.76
C PRO A 120 -11.02 23.81 3.15
N GLU A 121 -11.91 24.21 4.06
CA GLU A 121 -11.55 24.60 5.44
C GLU A 121 -10.95 23.41 6.19
N ARG A 122 -11.58 22.23 6.05
CA ARG A 122 -11.09 21.00 6.66
C ARG A 122 -9.78 20.54 6.02
N ALA A 123 -9.62 20.71 4.71
CA ALA A 123 -8.38 20.40 4.01
C ALA A 123 -7.21 21.29 4.49
N PHE A 124 -7.47 22.59 4.70
CA PHE A 124 -6.50 23.50 5.31
C PHE A 124 -6.09 23.01 6.70
N GLU A 125 -7.04 22.69 7.57
CA GLU A 125 -6.77 22.21 8.93
C GLU A 125 -5.93 20.95 8.97
N ILE A 126 -6.24 19.95 8.12
CA ILE A 126 -5.49 18.69 8.04
C ILE A 126 -4.02 18.99 7.76
N VAL A 127 -3.75 19.89 6.81
CA VAL A 127 -2.39 20.22 6.40
C VAL A 127 -1.68 21.07 7.45
N ALA A 128 -2.33 22.10 7.97
CA ALA A 128 -1.78 23.01 8.97
C ALA A 128 -1.31 22.28 10.24
N HIS A 129 -2.00 21.20 10.64
CA HIS A 129 -1.67 20.41 11.83
C HIS A 129 -0.83 19.15 11.52
N SER A 130 -0.44 18.93 10.26
CA SER A 130 0.25 17.69 9.86
C SER A 130 1.75 17.67 10.18
N GLY A 131 2.37 18.84 10.35
CA GLY A 131 3.83 18.99 10.38
C GLY A 131 4.55 18.58 9.07
N CYS A 132 3.79 18.24 8.01
CA CYS A 132 4.33 17.76 6.75
C CYS A 132 4.63 18.93 5.80
N ARG A 133 5.67 18.78 4.97
CA ARG A 133 5.99 19.72 3.88
C ARG A 133 5.31 19.39 2.55
N THR A 134 4.63 18.26 2.50
CA THR A 134 3.96 17.72 1.32
C THR A 134 2.54 17.30 1.68
N ALA A 135 1.58 17.56 0.78
CA ALA A 135 0.20 17.06 0.91
C ALA A 135 -0.24 16.34 -0.37
N LYS A 136 -0.94 15.21 -0.21
CA LYS A 136 -1.63 14.51 -1.30
C LYS A 136 -3.13 14.71 -1.16
N VAL A 137 -3.74 15.34 -2.16
CA VAL A 137 -5.15 15.72 -2.16
C VAL A 137 -5.95 14.78 -3.03
N LYS A 138 -7.02 14.20 -2.47
CA LYS A 138 -7.99 13.42 -3.24
C LYS A 138 -8.83 14.35 -4.09
N VAL A 139 -8.98 13.96 -5.36
CA VAL A 139 -9.78 14.66 -6.39
C VAL A 139 -10.65 13.65 -7.12
N ALA A 140 -11.56 14.13 -7.98
CA ALA A 140 -12.44 13.26 -8.77
C ALA A 140 -13.41 12.39 -7.94
N ASP A 141 -13.88 12.88 -6.79
CA ASP A 141 -14.75 12.09 -5.92
C ASP A 141 -16.13 11.80 -6.56
N HIS A 142 -16.60 12.70 -7.41
CA HIS A 142 -17.76 12.51 -8.30
C HIS A 142 -17.54 13.25 -9.64
N PRO A 143 -18.37 13.00 -10.68
CA PRO A 143 -18.17 13.60 -12.00
C PRO A 143 -18.03 15.14 -12.01
N ASP A 144 -18.80 15.85 -11.18
CA ASP A 144 -18.82 17.32 -11.15
C ASP A 144 -17.89 17.96 -10.10
N SER A 145 -17.02 17.17 -9.47
CA SER A 145 -16.17 17.58 -8.33
C SER A 145 -15.12 18.66 -8.63
N LEU A 146 -14.92 19.07 -9.89
CA LEU A 146 -13.78 19.92 -10.25
C LEU A 146 -13.75 21.26 -9.49
N ALA A 147 -14.88 21.91 -9.26
CA ALA A 147 -14.91 23.17 -8.51
C ALA A 147 -14.47 22.96 -7.05
N GLU A 148 -14.93 21.88 -6.44
CA GLU A 148 -14.57 21.49 -5.06
C GLU A 148 -13.10 21.07 -4.97
N ASP A 149 -12.61 20.32 -5.97
CA ASP A 149 -11.22 19.89 -6.07
C ASP A 149 -10.28 21.10 -6.15
N LEU A 150 -10.62 22.12 -6.95
CA LEU A 150 -9.83 23.35 -7.06
C LEU A 150 -9.80 24.11 -5.74
N ALA A 151 -10.96 24.34 -5.12
CA ALA A 151 -11.04 25.05 -3.84
C ALA A 151 -10.27 24.31 -2.73
N ARG A 152 -10.34 22.98 -2.71
CA ARG A 152 -9.57 22.13 -1.78
C ARG A 152 -8.07 22.27 -1.99
N VAL A 153 -7.61 22.23 -3.23
CA VAL A 153 -6.19 22.37 -3.59
C VAL A 153 -5.66 23.77 -3.26
N GLU A 154 -6.44 24.82 -3.51
CA GLU A 154 -6.09 26.20 -3.14
C GLU A 154 -5.95 26.37 -1.62
N ALA A 155 -6.87 25.78 -0.84
CA ALA A 155 -6.79 25.78 0.62
C ALA A 155 -5.54 25.02 1.13
N VAL A 156 -5.21 23.88 0.51
CA VAL A 156 -3.98 23.13 0.80
C VAL A 156 -2.73 23.93 0.48
N ARG A 157 -2.70 24.66 -0.65
CA ARG A 157 -1.61 25.58 -0.99
C ARG A 157 -1.48 26.70 0.05
N SER A 158 -2.59 27.29 0.46
CA SER A 158 -2.59 28.32 1.50
C SER A 158 -1.97 27.79 2.81
N ALA A 159 -2.31 26.57 3.22
CA ALA A 159 -1.77 25.94 4.43
C ALA A 159 -0.28 25.60 4.34
N LEU A 160 0.19 25.07 3.20
CA LEU A 160 1.60 24.71 3.00
C LEU A 160 2.52 25.92 2.76
N GLY A 161 1.97 27.04 2.29
CA GLY A 161 2.73 28.15 1.76
C GLY A 161 3.40 27.81 0.41
N PRO A 162 4.18 28.74 -0.18
CA PRO A 162 4.71 28.60 -1.54
C PRO A 162 5.79 27.52 -1.69
N GLY A 163 6.44 27.11 -0.60
CA GLY A 163 7.55 26.14 -0.62
C GLY A 163 7.15 24.67 -0.36
N GLY A 164 5.86 24.39 -0.12
CA GLY A 164 5.39 23.02 0.08
C GLY A 164 5.00 22.32 -1.23
N ASN A 165 5.01 20.99 -1.21
CA ASN A 165 4.69 20.18 -2.39
C ASN A 165 3.24 19.70 -2.34
N ILE A 166 2.53 19.83 -3.46
CA ILE A 166 1.15 19.34 -3.59
C ILE A 166 1.10 18.26 -4.65
N ARG A 167 0.44 17.16 -4.31
CA ARG A 167 0.10 16.08 -5.23
C ARG A 167 -1.40 15.93 -5.27
N VAL A 168 -1.92 15.43 -6.37
CA VAL A 168 -3.31 15.00 -6.44
C VAL A 168 -3.42 13.54 -6.85
N ASP A 169 -4.48 12.88 -6.41
CA ASP A 169 -4.74 11.47 -6.68
C ASP A 169 -6.20 11.30 -7.10
N ALA A 170 -6.39 10.89 -8.37
CA ALA A 170 -7.69 10.75 -9.01
C ALA A 170 -8.18 9.29 -9.07
N ASN A 171 -7.38 8.32 -8.60
CA ASN A 171 -7.70 6.89 -8.57
C ASN A 171 -8.29 6.33 -9.88
N GLY A 172 -7.77 6.78 -11.02
CA GLY A 172 -8.11 6.32 -12.36
C GLY A 172 -9.50 6.73 -12.86
N ARG A 173 -10.08 7.79 -12.30
CA ARG A 173 -11.48 8.17 -12.53
C ARG A 173 -11.71 9.08 -13.74
N TRP A 174 -10.68 9.54 -14.43
CA TRP A 174 -10.83 10.36 -15.63
C TRP A 174 -10.54 9.57 -16.90
N ASP A 175 -11.27 9.89 -17.96
CA ASP A 175 -10.79 9.66 -19.32
C ASP A 175 -9.64 10.62 -19.66
N VAL A 176 -8.97 10.37 -20.78
CA VAL A 176 -7.76 11.11 -21.20
C VAL A 176 -8.02 12.61 -21.37
N ASP A 177 -9.09 13.01 -22.04
CA ASP A 177 -9.34 14.43 -22.36
C ASP A 177 -9.77 15.20 -21.11
N THR A 178 -10.57 14.57 -20.26
CA THR A 178 -10.92 15.07 -18.93
C THR A 178 -9.66 15.23 -18.07
N ALA A 179 -8.77 14.23 -18.04
CA ALA A 179 -7.54 14.28 -17.27
C ALA A 179 -6.64 15.44 -17.70
N VAL A 180 -6.37 15.59 -19.01
CA VAL A 180 -5.53 16.67 -19.53
C VAL A 180 -6.10 18.05 -19.14
N THR A 181 -7.41 18.22 -19.27
CA THR A 181 -8.08 19.49 -18.93
C THR A 181 -8.02 19.78 -17.43
N ARG A 182 -8.32 18.79 -16.58
CA ARG A 182 -8.35 18.95 -15.13
C ARG A 182 -6.96 19.15 -14.55
N ILE A 183 -5.96 18.39 -15.00
CA ILE A 183 -4.56 18.52 -14.54
C ILE A 183 -4.07 19.95 -14.71
N ARG A 184 -4.30 20.59 -15.87
CA ARG A 184 -3.87 21.97 -16.11
C ARG A 184 -4.52 22.99 -15.18
N ARG A 185 -5.80 22.79 -14.83
CA ARG A 185 -6.52 23.69 -13.91
C ARG A 185 -6.07 23.48 -12.48
N ILE A 186 -5.94 22.22 -12.07
CA ILE A 186 -5.50 21.84 -10.72
C ILE A 186 -4.05 22.26 -10.50
N ASP A 187 -3.18 22.11 -11.49
CA ASP A 187 -1.78 22.56 -11.44
C ASP A 187 -1.66 24.06 -11.16
N ARG A 188 -2.49 24.86 -11.84
CA ARG A 188 -2.57 26.31 -11.59
C ARG A 188 -3.07 26.62 -10.18
N ALA A 189 -4.13 25.96 -9.72
CA ALA A 189 -4.66 26.11 -8.36
C ALA A 189 -3.64 25.71 -7.29
N ALA A 190 -2.85 24.66 -7.57
CA ALA A 190 -1.78 24.19 -6.70
C ALA A 190 -0.55 25.12 -6.72
N GLY A 191 -0.44 26.07 -7.67
CA GLY A 191 0.78 26.84 -7.88
C GLY A 191 1.97 25.95 -8.27
N GLY A 192 1.72 24.88 -9.02
CA GLY A 192 2.68 23.83 -9.36
C GLY A 192 2.46 22.56 -8.55
N LEU A 193 2.07 21.49 -9.23
CA LEU A 193 1.98 20.14 -8.67
C LEU A 193 3.34 19.44 -8.71
N GLU A 194 3.63 18.65 -7.67
CA GLU A 194 4.78 17.75 -7.67
C GLU A 194 4.55 16.57 -8.64
N TYR A 195 3.34 16.02 -8.64
CA TYR A 195 2.84 15.03 -9.62
C TYR A 195 1.32 14.82 -9.50
N VAL A 196 0.75 14.12 -10.48
CA VAL A 196 -0.63 13.59 -10.49
C VAL A 196 -0.60 12.05 -10.43
N GLU A 197 -1.21 11.47 -9.41
CA GLU A 197 -1.31 10.02 -9.20
C GLU A 197 -2.54 9.45 -9.91
N GLN A 198 -2.29 8.44 -10.74
CA GLN A 198 -3.28 7.64 -11.45
C GLN A 198 -4.45 8.46 -12.02
N PRO A 199 -4.24 9.38 -12.99
CA PRO A 199 -5.34 10.15 -13.58
C PRO A 199 -6.38 9.26 -14.29
N CYS A 200 -5.91 8.23 -15.01
CA CYS A 200 -6.73 7.34 -15.83
C CYS A 200 -6.58 5.87 -15.41
N ARG A 201 -7.43 5.00 -15.94
CA ARG A 201 -7.53 3.61 -15.50
C ARG A 201 -6.44 2.72 -16.09
N THR A 202 -6.07 2.94 -17.35
CA THR A 202 -5.18 2.03 -18.10
C THR A 202 -3.81 2.66 -18.39
N VAL A 203 -2.80 1.80 -18.57
CA VAL A 203 -1.43 2.21 -18.91
C VAL A 203 -1.37 3.06 -20.18
N ASP A 204 -2.15 2.69 -21.20
CA ASP A 204 -2.18 3.42 -22.49
C ASP A 204 -2.80 4.81 -22.35
N GLU A 205 -3.84 4.95 -21.52
CA GLU A 205 -4.42 6.25 -21.18
C GLU A 205 -3.40 7.10 -20.41
N LEU A 206 -2.71 6.53 -19.42
CA LEU A 206 -1.65 7.24 -18.67
C LEU A 206 -0.54 7.75 -19.60
N ALA A 207 -0.05 6.89 -20.51
CA ALA A 207 0.96 7.27 -21.50
C ALA A 207 0.48 8.41 -22.41
N THR A 208 -0.81 8.40 -22.77
CA THR A 208 -1.42 9.46 -23.59
C THR A 208 -1.55 10.77 -22.82
N VAL A 209 -1.96 10.73 -21.55
CA VAL A 209 -2.03 11.92 -20.69
C VAL A 209 -0.64 12.51 -20.49
N ARG A 210 0.36 11.67 -20.14
CA ARG A 210 1.74 12.09 -19.89
C ARG A 210 2.36 12.83 -21.08
N ARG A 211 2.03 12.46 -22.32
CA ARG A 211 2.49 13.19 -23.53
C ARG A 211 1.82 14.54 -23.75
N ARG A 212 0.74 14.86 -23.02
CA ARG A 212 -0.12 16.06 -23.24
C ARG A 212 -0.09 17.05 -22.09
N VAL A 213 0.64 16.75 -21.01
CA VAL A 213 0.79 17.60 -19.82
C VAL A 213 2.26 17.70 -19.42
N GLU A 214 2.63 18.81 -18.80
CA GLU A 214 3.99 19.04 -18.26
C GLU A 214 4.17 18.46 -16.84
N VAL A 215 3.07 18.26 -16.11
CA VAL A 215 3.08 17.73 -14.74
C VAL A 215 3.42 16.25 -14.76
N ARG A 216 4.34 15.81 -13.89
CA ARG A 216 4.71 14.40 -13.72
C ARG A 216 3.50 13.52 -13.43
N ILE A 217 3.47 12.33 -14.03
CA ILE A 217 2.43 11.32 -13.79
C ILE A 217 2.98 10.19 -12.93
N ALA A 218 2.31 9.88 -11.83
CA ALA A 218 2.61 8.72 -10.99
C ALA A 218 1.61 7.58 -11.25
N ALA A 219 2.08 6.34 -11.32
CA ALA A 219 1.23 5.15 -11.47
C ALA A 219 1.10 4.40 -10.13
N ASP A 220 -0.13 4.05 -9.74
CA ASP A 220 -0.44 3.24 -8.55
C ASP A 220 -1.16 1.95 -8.96
N GLU A 221 -2.46 2.03 -9.29
CA GLU A 221 -3.27 0.89 -9.76
C GLU A 221 -2.61 0.15 -10.92
N SER A 222 -2.00 0.89 -11.86
CA SER A 222 -1.33 0.30 -13.03
C SER A 222 -0.04 -0.47 -12.69
N ILE A 223 0.47 -0.38 -11.47
CA ILE A 223 1.60 -1.18 -10.97
C ILE A 223 1.07 -2.30 -10.09
N ARG A 224 0.30 -1.97 -9.05
CA ARG A 224 -0.08 -2.92 -7.99
C ARG A 224 -1.16 -3.94 -8.39
N ARG A 225 -1.92 -3.70 -9.47
CA ARG A 225 -2.93 -4.64 -10.02
C ARG A 225 -2.54 -5.21 -11.37
N ALA A 226 -1.33 -4.93 -11.85
CA ALA A 226 -0.88 -5.43 -13.15
C ALA A 226 -0.33 -6.85 -13.02
N ASP A 227 -0.68 -7.71 -13.98
CA ASP A 227 -0.02 -9.01 -14.16
C ASP A 227 1.50 -8.84 -14.37
N ASP A 228 1.87 -7.74 -15.04
CA ASP A 228 3.25 -7.34 -15.28
C ASP A 228 3.43 -5.85 -14.90
N PRO A 229 3.92 -5.58 -13.68
CA PRO A 229 4.20 -4.22 -13.20
C PRO A 229 5.21 -3.44 -14.08
N LEU A 230 6.03 -4.13 -14.88
CA LEU A 230 7.06 -3.51 -15.72
C LEU A 230 6.46 -2.82 -16.96
N LYS A 231 5.22 -3.17 -17.35
CA LYS A 231 4.54 -2.56 -18.50
C LYS A 231 4.44 -1.05 -18.40
N VAL A 232 4.32 -0.49 -17.19
CA VAL A 232 4.26 0.97 -16.98
C VAL A 232 5.55 1.66 -17.44
N ALA A 233 6.70 1.11 -17.04
CA ALA A 233 8.00 1.64 -17.41
C ALA A 233 8.27 1.46 -18.91
N VAL A 234 8.00 0.26 -19.44
CA VAL A 234 8.19 -0.06 -20.87
C VAL A 234 7.33 0.83 -21.78
N ALA A 235 6.09 1.12 -21.38
CA ALA A 235 5.19 1.99 -22.14
C ALA A 235 5.51 3.49 -21.99
N GLY A 236 6.47 3.87 -21.14
CA GLY A 236 6.76 5.27 -20.82
C GLY A 236 5.55 6.00 -20.23
N ALA A 237 4.72 5.27 -19.48
CA ALA A 237 3.40 5.72 -19.04
C ALA A 237 3.40 6.55 -17.75
N ALA A 238 4.50 6.53 -16.99
CA ALA A 238 4.65 7.26 -15.74
C ALA A 238 6.07 7.80 -15.58
N ASP A 239 6.20 8.86 -14.80
CA ASP A 239 7.46 9.43 -14.32
C ASP A 239 7.84 8.87 -12.94
N ILE A 240 6.85 8.39 -12.17
CA ILE A 240 6.99 7.97 -10.78
C ILE A 240 6.21 6.66 -10.57
N ALA A 241 6.81 5.72 -9.86
CA ALA A 241 6.17 4.48 -9.44
C ALA A 241 5.69 4.59 -7.99
N VAL A 242 4.39 4.40 -7.75
CA VAL A 242 3.84 4.25 -6.39
C VAL A 242 3.95 2.80 -5.98
N ILE A 243 4.74 2.53 -4.94
CA ILE A 243 5.01 1.18 -4.45
C ILE A 243 4.28 0.97 -3.12
N LYS A 244 3.56 -0.15 -3.01
CA LYS A 244 2.86 -0.55 -1.79
C LYS A 244 3.16 -2.02 -1.55
N CYS A 245 3.92 -2.37 -0.51
CA CYS A 245 4.32 -3.75 -0.29
C CYS A 245 3.13 -4.69 -0.04
N THR A 246 2.11 -4.20 0.65
CA THR A 246 0.92 -5.00 1.02
C THR A 246 0.21 -5.61 -0.20
N PRO A 247 -0.23 -4.85 -1.21
CA PRO A 247 -0.78 -5.44 -2.42
C PRO A 247 0.27 -6.08 -3.34
N LEU A 248 1.56 -5.77 -3.19
CA LEU A 248 2.62 -6.36 -4.02
C LEU A 248 3.15 -7.71 -3.49
N GLY A 249 2.80 -8.11 -2.28
CA GLY A 249 3.25 -9.41 -1.72
C GLY A 249 4.58 -9.35 -0.98
N GLY A 250 4.77 -8.31 -0.17
CA GLY A 250 5.89 -8.21 0.77
C GLY A 250 6.94 -7.17 0.37
N VAL A 251 7.77 -6.80 1.34
CA VAL A 251 8.85 -5.82 1.23
C VAL A 251 9.89 -6.28 0.22
N HIS A 252 10.30 -7.56 0.25
CA HIS A 252 11.32 -8.04 -0.69
C HIS A 252 10.82 -8.02 -2.14
N ARG A 253 9.56 -8.42 -2.37
CA ARG A 253 8.96 -8.37 -3.71
C ARG A 253 8.77 -6.94 -4.17
N ALA A 254 8.34 -6.04 -3.30
CA ALA A 254 8.18 -4.63 -3.61
C ALA A 254 9.50 -3.95 -3.97
N LEU A 255 10.62 -4.29 -3.31
CA LEU A 255 11.96 -3.81 -3.70
C LEU A 255 12.37 -4.28 -5.09
N ARG A 256 12.12 -5.55 -5.44
CA ARG A 256 12.38 -6.06 -6.80
C ARG A 256 11.53 -5.36 -7.85
N VAL A 257 10.26 -5.09 -7.54
CA VAL A 257 9.36 -4.33 -8.42
C VAL A 257 9.87 -2.90 -8.59
N ALA A 258 10.31 -2.25 -7.51
CA ALA A 258 10.87 -0.89 -7.56
C ALA A 258 12.15 -0.83 -8.43
N GLU A 259 13.08 -1.77 -8.22
CA GLU A 259 14.30 -1.90 -9.03
C GLU A 259 13.97 -2.12 -10.52
N ALA A 260 13.10 -3.08 -10.81
CA ALA A 260 12.76 -3.44 -12.18
C ALA A 260 11.92 -2.36 -12.88
N ALA A 261 11.14 -1.56 -12.14
CA ALA A 261 10.44 -0.40 -12.71
C ALA A 261 11.41 0.65 -13.23
N GLY A 262 12.60 0.80 -12.64
CA GLY A 262 13.62 1.76 -13.10
C GLY A 262 13.15 3.23 -13.07
N LEU A 263 12.13 3.54 -12.26
CA LEU A 263 11.57 4.88 -12.08
C LEU A 263 11.80 5.36 -10.64
N PRO A 264 11.87 6.68 -10.41
CA PRO A 264 11.73 7.25 -9.08
C PRO A 264 10.51 6.66 -8.36
N CYS A 265 10.71 6.17 -7.14
CA CYS A 265 9.69 5.48 -6.36
C CYS A 265 9.16 6.35 -5.21
N VAL A 266 7.88 6.18 -4.90
CA VAL A 266 7.25 6.70 -3.68
C VAL A 266 6.49 5.58 -3.00
N VAL A 267 6.68 5.42 -1.68
CA VAL A 267 5.93 4.41 -0.92
C VAL A 267 4.63 5.00 -0.41
N SER A 268 3.54 4.23 -0.47
CA SER A 268 2.24 4.63 0.08
C SER A 268 1.58 3.48 0.81
N SER A 269 0.73 3.79 1.79
CA SER A 269 -0.07 2.79 2.48
C SER A 269 -1.30 2.39 1.66
N ALA A 270 -1.90 1.27 2.07
CA ALA A 270 -3.19 0.78 1.63
C ALA A 270 -4.22 0.76 2.79
N LEU A 271 -4.13 1.75 3.69
CA LEU A 271 -4.93 1.91 4.90
C LEU A 271 -4.76 0.76 5.91
N GLU A 272 -3.53 0.34 6.14
CA GLU A 272 -3.21 -0.59 7.22
C GLU A 272 -3.37 0.06 8.61
N THR A 273 -3.47 -0.79 9.65
CA THR A 273 -3.20 -0.37 11.03
C THR A 273 -1.70 -0.17 11.23
N SER A 274 -1.23 0.22 12.43
CA SER A 274 0.21 0.32 12.65
C SER A 274 0.95 -1.02 12.46
N VAL A 275 0.27 -2.17 12.61
CA VAL A 275 0.87 -3.49 12.38
C VAL A 275 1.26 -3.67 10.91
N GLY A 276 0.33 -3.46 9.97
CA GLY A 276 0.62 -3.57 8.54
C GLY A 276 1.43 -2.39 7.99
N LEU A 277 1.24 -1.19 8.53
CA LEU A 277 2.01 0.00 8.12
C LEU A 277 3.51 -0.16 8.39
N ALA A 278 3.88 -0.99 9.37
CA ALA A 278 5.26 -1.32 9.68
C ALA A 278 6.02 -1.88 8.46
N ALA A 279 5.37 -2.73 7.65
CA ALA A 279 5.98 -3.29 6.44
C ALA A 279 6.23 -2.21 5.38
N GLN A 280 5.32 -1.25 5.24
CA GLN A 280 5.48 -0.13 4.32
C GLN A 280 6.61 0.82 4.75
N LEU A 281 6.74 1.06 6.06
CA LEU A 281 7.86 1.81 6.62
C LEU A 281 9.20 1.08 6.45
N ALA A 282 9.21 -0.25 6.58
CA ALA A 282 10.39 -1.06 6.32
C ALA A 282 10.80 -1.01 4.84
N LEU A 283 9.84 -1.10 3.91
CA LEU A 283 10.07 -0.88 2.48
C LEU A 283 10.68 0.50 2.21
N ALA A 284 10.07 1.56 2.73
CA ALA A 284 10.61 2.91 2.59
C ALA A 284 12.01 3.03 3.20
N GLY A 285 12.25 2.37 4.33
CA GLY A 285 13.56 2.31 4.98
C GLY A 285 14.63 1.59 4.16
N ALA A 286 14.26 0.61 3.34
CA ALA A 286 15.17 -0.22 2.57
C ALA A 286 15.42 0.25 1.13
N LEU A 287 14.57 1.12 0.57
CA LEU A 287 14.79 1.68 -0.77
C LEU A 287 16.13 2.44 -0.86
N PRO A 288 16.91 2.36 -1.95
CA PRO A 288 18.17 3.11 -2.05
C PRO A 288 17.97 4.62 -1.94
N GLU A 289 16.92 5.14 -2.59
CA GLU A 289 16.60 6.57 -2.64
C GLU A 289 15.13 6.79 -2.27
N LEU A 290 14.85 7.94 -1.65
CA LEU A 290 13.50 8.44 -1.36
C LEU A 290 13.44 9.92 -1.71
N GLU A 291 13.26 10.23 -2.99
CA GLU A 291 13.10 11.63 -3.46
C GLU A 291 11.81 12.26 -2.94
N PHE A 292 10.77 11.45 -2.75
CA PHE A 292 9.42 11.88 -2.42
C PHE A 292 9.05 11.52 -0.98
N ALA A 293 8.39 12.46 -0.28
CA ALA A 293 7.70 12.14 0.98
C ALA A 293 6.70 10.99 0.76
N CYS A 294 6.62 10.03 1.68
CA CYS A 294 5.82 8.81 1.52
C CYS A 294 4.37 9.00 2.00
N GLY A 295 3.43 8.31 1.36
CA GLY A 295 2.00 8.29 1.70
C GLY A 295 1.67 7.39 2.89
N LEU A 296 2.38 7.56 4.01
CA LEU A 296 2.34 6.66 5.18
C LEU A 296 1.68 7.29 6.42
N GLY A 297 1.29 8.57 6.38
CA GLY A 297 0.56 9.24 7.45
C GLY A 297 -0.93 8.83 7.58
N THR A 298 -1.28 7.58 7.26
CA THR A 298 -2.68 7.15 7.10
C THR A 298 -3.35 6.64 8.37
N VAL A 299 -2.61 6.28 9.43
CA VAL A 299 -3.18 5.92 10.74
C VAL A 299 -4.03 7.08 11.30
N GLY A 300 -3.71 8.33 10.92
CA GLY A 300 -4.53 9.51 11.23
C GLY A 300 -5.95 9.49 10.65
N LEU A 301 -6.23 8.67 9.63
CA LEU A 301 -7.57 8.53 9.04
C LEU A 301 -8.45 7.55 9.82
N LEU A 302 -7.86 6.69 10.64
CA LEU A 302 -8.56 5.72 11.49
C LEU A 302 -8.97 6.39 12.81
N ASP A 303 -10.15 6.03 13.32
CA ASP A 303 -10.63 6.52 14.61
C ASP A 303 -9.91 5.89 15.80
N GLY A 304 -9.18 4.81 15.57
CA GLY A 304 -8.28 4.17 16.53
C GLY A 304 -7.15 3.42 15.84
N ASP A 305 -6.51 2.53 16.59
CA ASP A 305 -5.45 1.65 16.12
C ASP A 305 -5.47 0.37 16.97
N THR A 306 -4.75 -0.67 16.55
CA THR A 306 -4.65 -1.94 17.30
C THR A 306 -3.48 -1.97 18.28
N VAL A 307 -2.68 -0.91 18.33
CA VAL A 307 -1.49 -0.75 19.19
C VAL A 307 -1.65 0.46 20.10
N SER A 308 -0.99 0.44 21.26
CA SER A 308 -1.02 1.57 22.19
C SER A 308 -0.47 2.86 21.57
N ALA A 309 -0.93 4.02 22.07
CA ALA A 309 -0.61 5.33 21.47
C ALA A 309 0.90 5.61 21.31
N GLY A 310 1.75 5.09 22.20
CA GLY A 310 3.21 5.22 22.10
C GLY A 310 3.87 4.37 21.02
N HIS A 311 3.16 3.36 20.49
CA HIS A 311 3.63 2.48 19.42
C HIS A 311 2.90 2.72 18.09
N ALA A 312 1.85 3.55 18.08
CA ALA A 312 1.12 3.90 16.88
C ALA A 312 1.98 4.79 15.96
N PHE A 313 2.01 4.46 14.67
CA PHE A 313 2.76 5.21 13.65
C PHE A 313 2.02 6.48 13.23
N ARG A 314 1.95 7.44 14.15
CA ARG A 314 1.46 8.80 13.89
C ARG A 314 2.65 9.72 13.57
N PRO A 315 2.59 10.51 12.47
CA PRO A 315 3.71 11.37 12.10
C PRO A 315 4.05 12.40 13.18
N VAL A 316 5.34 12.63 13.41
CA VAL A 316 5.88 13.71 14.24
C VAL A 316 6.85 14.50 13.40
N ASP A 317 6.64 15.82 13.31
CA ASP A 317 7.39 16.74 12.44
C ASP A 317 7.49 16.23 10.99
N GLY A 318 6.37 15.74 10.45
CA GLY A 318 6.28 15.25 9.08
C GLY A 318 7.10 14.00 8.80
N CYS A 319 7.48 13.24 9.83
CA CYS A 319 8.27 12.02 9.69
C CYS A 319 7.67 10.85 10.49
N LEU A 320 7.99 9.62 10.06
CA LEU A 320 7.78 8.38 10.81
C LEU A 320 9.11 7.64 11.03
N PRO A 321 9.26 6.88 12.12
CA PRO A 321 10.43 6.03 12.35
C PRO A 321 10.40 4.80 11.43
N VAL A 322 11.57 4.18 11.21
CA VAL A 322 11.66 2.90 10.51
C VAL A 322 11.69 1.74 11.52
N PRO A 323 10.65 0.88 11.58
CA PRO A 323 10.64 -0.25 12.48
C PRO A 323 11.55 -1.38 11.97
N ARG A 324 12.07 -2.18 12.90
CA ARG A 324 12.76 -3.45 12.59
C ARG A 324 11.83 -4.65 12.68
N THR A 325 10.78 -4.53 13.48
CA THR A 325 9.71 -5.52 13.64
C THR A 325 8.38 -4.81 13.74
N PRO A 326 7.26 -5.48 13.40
CA PRO A 326 5.92 -4.95 13.62
C PRO A 326 5.68 -4.65 15.12
N PRO A 327 4.94 -3.57 15.47
CA PRO A 327 4.54 -3.33 16.84
C PRO A 327 3.57 -4.42 17.33
N ALA A 328 3.66 -4.77 18.61
CA ALA A 328 2.72 -5.71 19.21
C ALA A 328 1.36 -5.04 19.46
N PRO A 329 0.23 -5.67 19.07
CA PRO A 329 -1.09 -5.19 19.41
C PRO A 329 -1.35 -5.13 20.91
N ASP A 330 -2.17 -4.16 21.33
CA ASP A 330 -2.65 -4.04 22.70
C ASP A 330 -3.93 -4.86 22.88
N PRO A 331 -3.98 -5.84 23.80
CA PRO A 331 -5.17 -6.66 24.01
C PRO A 331 -6.46 -5.87 24.26
N ALA A 332 -6.39 -4.74 24.97
CA ALA A 332 -7.57 -3.92 25.23
C ALA A 332 -8.10 -3.26 23.94
N LEU A 333 -7.20 -2.83 23.05
CA LEU A 333 -7.58 -2.26 21.75
C LEU A 333 -8.06 -3.34 20.76
N LEU A 334 -7.53 -4.56 20.85
CA LEU A 334 -8.05 -5.70 20.10
C LEU A 334 -9.49 -6.03 20.50
N ASP A 335 -9.84 -5.90 21.79
CA ASP A 335 -11.19 -6.08 22.26
C ASP A 335 -12.11 -4.90 21.89
N GLU A 336 -11.61 -3.66 21.99
CA GLU A 336 -12.34 -2.45 21.60
C GLU A 336 -12.72 -2.46 20.11
N PHE A 337 -11.77 -2.77 19.23
CA PHE A 337 -11.97 -2.77 17.78
C PHE A 337 -12.31 -4.14 17.20
N ARG A 338 -12.70 -5.11 18.05
CA ARG A 338 -13.10 -6.44 17.59
C ARG A 338 -14.30 -6.30 16.65
N LEU A 339 -14.24 -6.97 15.49
CA LEU A 339 -15.40 -7.08 14.62
C LEU A 339 -16.48 -7.90 15.33
N ALA A 340 -17.54 -7.22 15.78
CA ALA A 340 -18.58 -7.82 16.63
C ALA A 340 -19.60 -8.68 15.87
N ASP A 341 -19.79 -8.46 14.57
CA ASP A 341 -20.74 -9.23 13.77
C ASP A 341 -20.18 -10.65 13.47
N PRO A 342 -20.82 -11.73 13.98
CA PRO A 342 -20.26 -13.08 13.85
C PRO A 342 -20.25 -13.59 12.41
N GLY A 343 -21.22 -13.19 11.59
CA GLY A 343 -21.30 -13.60 10.17
C GLY A 343 -20.18 -12.97 9.36
N ARG A 344 -19.87 -11.69 9.62
CA ARG A 344 -18.77 -10.95 8.99
C ARG A 344 -17.42 -11.45 9.47
N ALA A 345 -17.29 -11.81 10.75
CA ALA A 345 -16.08 -12.44 11.28
C ALA A 345 -15.85 -13.81 10.62
N ALA A 346 -16.88 -14.65 10.51
CA ALA A 346 -16.81 -15.93 9.81
C ALA A 346 -16.39 -15.73 8.33
N TRP A 347 -16.95 -14.73 7.65
CA TRP A 347 -16.56 -14.40 6.27
C TRP A 347 -15.05 -14.08 6.14
N TRP A 348 -14.46 -13.37 7.10
CA TRP A 348 -13.02 -13.08 7.12
C TRP A 348 -12.18 -14.35 7.31
N HIS A 349 -12.59 -15.24 8.21
CA HIS A 349 -11.95 -16.55 8.39
C HIS A 349 -12.05 -17.41 7.13
N ASP A 350 -13.24 -17.49 6.52
CA ASP A 350 -13.45 -18.22 5.27
C ASP A 350 -12.63 -17.63 4.12
N ARG A 351 -12.52 -16.29 4.05
CA ARG A 351 -11.68 -15.62 3.05
C ARG A 351 -10.22 -15.95 3.26
N LEU A 352 -9.72 -15.87 4.49
CA LEU A 352 -8.35 -16.27 4.80
C LEU A 352 -8.09 -17.72 4.35
N ALA A 353 -9.04 -18.63 4.61
CA ALA A 353 -8.97 -20.03 4.16
C ALA A 353 -8.79 -20.17 2.65
N ARG A 354 -9.69 -19.58 1.87
CA ARG A 354 -9.63 -19.65 0.40
C ARG A 354 -8.35 -19.01 -0.15
N VAL A 355 -7.93 -17.88 0.40
CA VAL A 355 -6.72 -17.17 -0.04
C VAL A 355 -5.44 -17.96 0.30
N ALA A 356 -5.39 -18.63 1.45
CA ALA A 356 -4.26 -19.49 1.79
C ALA A 356 -4.18 -20.73 0.91
N ASP A 357 -5.33 -21.32 0.54
CA ASP A 357 -5.39 -22.43 -0.41
C ASP A 357 -4.82 -22.03 -1.78
N GLU A 358 -5.08 -20.80 -2.25
CA GLU A 358 -4.48 -20.28 -3.49
C GLU A 358 -2.95 -20.17 -3.41
N LEU A 359 -2.40 -19.83 -2.24
CA LEU A 359 -0.95 -19.78 -1.99
C LEU A 359 -0.34 -21.17 -1.76
N GLY A 360 -1.15 -22.22 -1.60
CA GLY A 360 -0.69 -23.53 -1.16
C GLY A 360 -0.17 -23.56 0.28
N ALA A 361 -0.62 -22.63 1.13
CA ALA A 361 -0.21 -22.51 2.53
C ALA A 361 -1.22 -23.19 3.47
N PRO A 362 -0.79 -24.09 4.37
CA PRO A 362 -1.69 -24.71 5.34
C PRO A 362 -2.08 -23.71 6.44
N LEU A 363 -3.39 -23.48 6.66
CA LEU A 363 -3.90 -22.75 7.82
C LEU A 363 -4.25 -23.73 8.95
N ILE A 364 -3.77 -23.43 10.16
CA ILE A 364 -4.19 -24.17 11.36
C ILE A 364 -5.36 -23.41 11.98
N HIS A 365 -6.50 -24.08 12.13
CA HIS A 365 -7.64 -23.54 12.87
C HIS A 365 -7.30 -23.58 14.37
N SER A 366 -7.24 -22.42 15.01
CA SER A 366 -7.28 -22.33 16.47
C SER A 366 -8.71 -22.64 16.92
N GLY A 367 -8.90 -23.82 17.53
CA GLY A 367 -10.17 -24.22 18.16
C GLY A 367 -10.43 -23.52 19.49
#